data_AF-A0A2P7AN35-F1
#
_entry.id   AF-A0A2P7AN35-F1
#
_cell.length_a   1.000
_cell.length_b   1.000
_cell.length_c   1.000
_cell.angle_alpha   90.00
_cell.angle_beta   90.00
_cell.angle_gamma   90.00
#
_symmetry.space_group_name_H-M   'P 1'
#
loop_
_entity.id
_entity.type
_entity.pdbx_description
1 polymer ?
#
loop_
_entity_poly.entity_id
_entity_poly.type
_entity_poly.pdbx_seq_one_letter_code
_entity_poly.pdbx_strand_id
1 'polypeptide(L)' 'HVYAEGIRRGSTLVSVRVDEDQVAIARSIVKDDTAADLEARRAMYREEGWQGFDETNPAFTDEEVARERRRLREYRQQMP' A
#
# COMPACT_ATOMS: atom_id res chain seq x y z
N HIS A 1 5.16 9.02 5.63
CA HIS A 1 3.83 8.46 6.00
C HIS A 1 3.11 7.73 4.85
N VAL A 2 3.81 6.95 4.01
CA VAL A 2 3.17 6.27 2.85
C VAL A 2 2.14 5.21 3.27
N TYR A 3 2.34 4.56 4.43
CA TYR A 3 1.38 3.60 4.97
C TYR A 3 0.02 4.25 5.30
N ALA A 4 0.04 5.39 5.99
CA ALA A 4 -1.18 6.12 6.36
C ALA A 4 -1.94 6.59 5.12
N GLU A 5 -1.22 7.10 4.12
CA GLU A 5 -1.82 7.48 2.84
C GLU A 5 -2.42 6.26 2.11
N GLY A 6 -1.70 5.13 2.10
CA GLY A 6 -2.21 3.89 1.52
C GLY A 6 -3.52 3.43 2.16
N ILE A 7 -3.63 3.53 3.50
CA ILE A 7 -4.86 3.22 4.24
C ILE A 7 -5.97 4.20 3.88
N ARG A 8 -5.70 5.51 3.88
CA ARG A 8 -6.68 6.55 3.50
C ARG A 8 -7.24 6.34 2.09
N ARG A 9 -6.40 5.81 1.18
CA ARG A 9 -6.75 5.46 -0.20
C ARG A 9 -7.36 4.04 -0.36
N GLY A 10 -7.66 3.36 0.74
CA GLY A 10 -8.40 2.09 0.75
C GLY A 10 -7.55 0.81 0.68
N SER A 11 -6.26 0.89 1.05
CA SER A 11 -5.40 -0.28 1.29
C SER A 11 -5.54 -0.80 2.73
N THR A 12 -5.02 -2.01 2.95
CA THR A 12 -4.95 -2.63 4.28
C THR A 12 -3.49 -2.73 4.73
N LEU A 13 -3.23 -2.48 6.02
CA LEU A 13 -1.95 -2.77 6.66
C LEU A 13 -2.09 -4.06 7.47
N VAL A 14 -1.23 -5.04 7.19
CA VAL A 14 -1.13 -6.28 7.95
C VAL A 14 0.18 -6.25 8.74
N SER A 15 0.09 -6.47 10.05
CA SER A 15 1.25 -6.63 10.94
C SER A 15 1.11 -7.92 11.72
N VAL A 16 2.19 -8.69 11.81
CA VAL A 16 2.25 -9.94 12.57
C VAL A 16 3.35 -9.87 13.61
N ARG A 17 3.08 -10.44 14.78
CA ARG A 17 4.08 -10.65 15.85
C ARG A 17 4.28 -12.15 15.98
N VAL A 18 5.52 -12.58 15.90
CA VAL A 18 5.91 -13.99 15.95
C VAL A 18 7.18 -14.15 16.79
N ASP A 19 7.39 -15.34 17.30
CA ASP A 19 8.65 -15.72 17.95
C ASP A 19 9.81 -15.75 16.95
N GLU A 20 11.05 -15.65 17.43
CA GLU A 20 12.24 -15.45 16.60
C GLU A 20 12.46 -16.58 15.58
N ASP A 21 12.16 -17.81 15.97
CA ASP A 21 12.25 -19.02 15.13
C ASP A 21 11.21 -19.04 14.00
N GLN A 22 10.10 -18.31 14.14
CA GLN A 22 9.02 -18.22 13.16
C GLN A 22 9.16 -17.06 12.17
N VAL A 23 10.16 -16.19 12.34
CA VAL A 23 10.36 -14.98 11.51
C VAL A 23 10.51 -15.33 10.02
N ALA A 24 11.25 -16.39 9.69
CA ALA A 24 11.47 -16.79 8.30
C ALA A 24 10.16 -17.21 7.62
N ILE A 25 9.35 -18.02 8.30
CA ILE A 25 8.04 -18.51 7.82
C ILE A 25 7.05 -17.35 7.69
N ALA A 26 6.97 -16.48 8.70
CA ALA A 26 6.10 -15.30 8.63
C ALA A 26 6.48 -14.38 7.46
N ARG A 27 7.79 -14.19 7.21
CA ARG A 27 8.26 -13.40 6.07
C ARG A 27 7.94 -14.06 4.74
N SER A 28 8.06 -15.37 4.57
CA SER A 28 7.73 -16.02 3.31
C SER A 28 6.23 -15.88 3.00
N ILE A 29 5.36 -16.14 3.98
CA ILE A 29 3.90 -15.99 3.84
C ILE A 29 3.52 -14.56 3.43
N VAL A 30 4.14 -13.55 4.07
CA VAL A 30 3.82 -12.14 3.77
C VAL A 30 4.44 -11.66 2.45
N LYS A 31 5.64 -12.13 2.11
CA LYS A 31 6.36 -11.67 0.91
C LYS A 31 5.89 -12.33 -0.38
N ASP A 32 5.53 -13.61 -0.36
CA ASP A 32 5.37 -14.39 -1.59
C ASP A 32 4.10 -14.03 -2.39
N ASP A 33 3.07 -13.42 -1.77
CA ASP A 33 1.80 -13.18 -2.47
C ASP A 33 1.31 -11.72 -2.53
N THR A 34 1.70 -10.83 -1.60
CA THR A 34 0.93 -9.58 -1.42
C THR A 34 1.69 -8.33 -0.99
N ALA A 35 2.99 -8.40 -0.71
CA ALA A 35 3.73 -7.25 -0.22
C ALA A 35 3.74 -6.10 -1.26
N ALA A 36 3.24 -4.93 -0.87
CA ALA A 36 3.29 -3.75 -1.72
C ALA A 36 4.71 -3.17 -1.72
N ASP A 37 5.25 -2.88 -2.91
CA ASP A 37 6.43 -2.04 -3.05
C ASP A 37 6.07 -0.59 -2.66
N LEU A 38 6.69 -0.12 -1.56
CA LEU A 38 6.38 1.17 -0.97
C LEU A 38 7.06 2.34 -1.68
N GLU A 39 8.21 2.11 -2.32
CA GLU A 39 8.89 3.16 -3.07
C GLU A 39 8.17 3.41 -4.39
N ALA A 40 7.79 2.33 -5.08
CA ALA A 40 6.91 2.35 -6.23
C ALA A 40 5.59 3.07 -5.94
N ARG A 41 4.92 2.70 -4.84
CA ARG A 41 3.68 3.35 -4.41
C ARG A 41 3.86 4.83 -4.06
N ARG A 42 4.98 5.19 -3.41
CA ARG A 42 5.32 6.58 -3.10
C ARG A 42 5.51 7.41 -4.39
N ALA A 43 6.18 6.86 -5.39
CA ALA A 43 6.35 7.51 -6.69
C ALA A 43 4.98 7.75 -7.36
N MET A 44 4.15 6.70 -7.42
CA MET A 44 2.80 6.77 -7.98
C MET A 44 1.90 7.84 -7.31
N TYR A 45 2.01 8.01 -5.99
CA TYR A 45 1.30 9.07 -5.26
C TYR A 45 1.84 10.47 -5.57
N ARG A 46 3.17 10.63 -5.66
CA ARG A 46 3.79 11.91 -5.99
C ARG A 46 3.44 12.40 -7.39
N GLU A 47 3.29 11.48 -8.35
CA GLU A 47 2.80 11.79 -9.70
C GLU A 47 1.39 12.42 -9.69
N GLU A 48 0.57 12.11 -8.69
CA GLU A 48 -0.75 12.74 -8.49
C GLU A 48 -0.71 13.99 -7.60
N GLY A 49 0.49 14.48 -7.27
CA GLY A 49 0.66 15.68 -6.44
C GLY A 49 0.60 15.43 -4.94
N TRP A 50 0.64 14.16 -4.48
CA TRP A 50 0.78 13.88 -3.06
C TRP A 50 2.16 14.31 -2.54
N GLN A 51 2.19 15.21 -1.56
CA GLN A 51 3.43 15.72 -0.95
C GLN A 51 3.71 15.08 0.42
N GLY A 52 2.70 14.47 1.03
CA GLY A 52 2.77 13.90 2.35
C GLY A 52 1.38 13.54 2.85
N PHE A 53 1.31 12.65 3.84
CA PHE A 53 0.04 12.37 4.51
C PHE A 53 -0.36 13.59 5.31
N ASP A 54 -1.62 14.00 5.14
CA ASP A 54 -2.27 15.05 5.91
C ASP A 54 -3.54 14.43 6.49
N GLU A 55 -3.61 14.42 7.82
CA GLU A 55 -4.71 13.81 8.58
C GLU A 55 -6.01 14.61 8.49
N THR A 56 -5.94 15.86 8.04
CA THR A 56 -7.12 16.73 7.86
C THR A 56 -7.82 16.49 6.52
N ASN A 57 -7.15 15.80 5.58
CA ASN A 57 -7.76 15.43 4.31
C ASN A 57 -8.94 14.46 4.53
N PRO A 58 -10.03 14.60 3.75
CA PRO A 58 -11.13 13.66 3.83
C PRO A 58 -10.68 12.23 3.47
N ALA A 59 -11.41 11.26 4.01
CA ALA A 59 -11.31 9.89 3.56
C ALA A 59 -11.71 9.80 2.08
N PHE A 60 -11.09 8.88 1.33
CA PHE A 60 -11.53 8.58 -0.03
C PHE A 60 -12.94 8.02 0.00
N THR A 61 -13.75 8.43 -0.96
CA THR A 61 -15.05 7.82 -1.24
C THR A 61 -14.87 6.41 -1.83
N ASP A 62 -15.92 5.60 -1.80
CA ASP A 62 -15.89 4.24 -2.36
C ASP A 62 -15.51 4.23 -3.85
N GLU A 63 -15.97 5.22 -4.61
CA GLU A 63 -15.64 5.38 -6.03
C GLU A 63 -14.15 5.68 -6.23
N GLU A 64 -13.58 6.55 -5.38
CA GLU A 64 -12.16 6.90 -5.42
C GLU A 64 -11.29 5.71 -5.01
N VAL A 65 -11.70 4.95 -3.98
CA VAL A 65 -11.04 3.69 -3.60
C VAL A 65 -11.09 2.67 -4.74
N ALA A 66 -12.23 2.54 -5.43
CA ALA A 66 -12.36 1.62 -6.55
C ALA A 66 -11.45 2.02 -7.73
N ARG A 67 -11.34 3.32 -8.02
CA ARG A 67 -10.41 3.88 -9.02
C ARG A 67 -8.96 3.63 -8.64
N GLU A 68 -8.59 3.91 -7.40
CA GLU A 68 -7.26 3.66 -6.87
C GLU A 68 -6.87 2.17 -6.98
N ARG A 69 -7.78 1.25 -6.62
CA ARG A 69 -7.56 -0.20 -6.76
C ARG A 69 -7.31 -0.63 -8.20
N ARG A 70 -7.98 -0.02 -9.19
CA ARG A 70 -7.69 -0.27 -10.63
C ARG A 70 -6.29 0.19 -10.98
N ARG A 71 -5.94 1.43 -10.61
CA ARG A 71 -4.62 2.02 -10.88
C ARG A 71 -3.48 1.18 -10.30
N LEU A 72 -3.60 0.73 -9.05
CA LEU A 72 -2.58 -0.11 -8.40
C LEU A 72 -2.40 -1.47 -9.09
N ARG A 73 -3.49 -2.05 -9.63
CA ARG A 73 -3.40 -3.30 -10.41
C ARG A 73 -2.68 -3.08 -11.74
N GLU A 74 -3.01 -1.99 -12.44
CA GLU A 74 -2.37 -1.62 -13.69
C GLU A 74 -0.88 -1.31 -13.48
N TYR A 75 -0.55 -0.56 -12.43
CA TYR A 75 0.82 -0.22 -12.07
C TYR A 75 1.66 -1.47 -11.75
N ARG A 76 1.07 -2.46 -11.06
CA ARG A 76 1.73 -3.75 -10.80
C ARG A 76 1.97 -4.55 -12.08
N GLN A 77 1.07 -4.50 -13.05
CA GLN A 77 1.22 -5.21 -14.33
C GLN A 77 2.26 -4.56 -15.26
N GLN A 78 2.56 -3.27 -15.06
CA GLN A 78 3.56 -2.53 -15.84
C GLN A 78 4.98 -2.65 -15.27
N MET A 79 5.13 -3.14 -14.04
CA MET A 79 6.42 -3.46 -13.46
C MET A 79 6.90 -4.82 -13.97
N PRO A 80 8.11 -4.93 -14.56
CA PRO A 80 8.67 -6.20 -15.02
C PRO A 80 8.99 -7.17 -13.86
#